data_AF-A0A2V6WL46-F1
#
_entry.id   AF-A0A2V6WL46-F1
#
_cell.length_a   1.000
_cell.length_b   1.000
_cell.length_c   1.000
_cell.angle_alpha   90.00
_cell.angle_beta   90.00
_cell.angle_gamma   90.00
#
_symmetry.space_group_name_H-M   'P 1'
#
loop_
_entity.id
_entity.type
_entity.pdbx_description
1 polymer ?
#
loop_
_entity_poly.entity_id
_entity_poly.type
_entity_poly.pdbx_seq_one_letter_code
_entity_poly.pdbx_strand_id
1 'polypeptide(L)' 'SEHDQFGAGHAGTSIAAAHGMALARDLRGEEWNVVAVIGDGALTAGMAFEGLNNVGHDHRRVIVVLNDNGMSIA' A
#
# COMPACT_ATOMS: atom_id res chain seq x y z
N SER A 1 16.05 -6.20 6.20
CA SER A 1 16.02 -5.79 7.61
C SER A 1 14.76 -6.31 8.27
N GLU A 2 14.68 -6.39 9.61
CA GLU A 2 13.39 -6.60 10.30
C GLU A 2 12.40 -5.44 10.05
N HIS A 3 12.91 -4.29 9.61
CA HIS A 3 12.13 -3.10 9.27
C HIS A 3 11.61 -3.11 7.81
N ASP A 4 12.10 -4.01 6.95
CA ASP A 4 11.73 -4.06 5.53
C ASP A 4 10.63 -5.11 5.31
N GLN A 5 9.37 -4.72 5.50
CA GLN A 5 8.24 -5.65 5.47
C GLN A 5 7.89 -6.16 4.06
N PHE A 6 8.26 -5.40 3.02
CA PHE A 6 7.95 -5.72 1.63
C PHE A 6 9.12 -5.36 0.71
N GLY A 7 9.50 -6.29 -0.15
CA GLY A 7 10.53 -6.05 -1.17
C GLY A 7 9.98 -5.21 -2.31
N ALA A 8 10.25 -3.90 -2.29
CA ALA A 8 9.87 -2.98 -3.35
C ALA A 8 10.97 -2.85 -4.42
N GLY A 9 10.57 -2.36 -5.60
CA GLY A 9 11.46 -2.04 -6.71
C GLY A 9 10.64 -1.54 -7.90
N HIS A 10 9.70 -2.38 -8.35
CA HIS A 10 8.65 -1.94 -9.27
C HIS A 10 7.62 -1.06 -8.55
N ALA A 11 7.24 0.05 -9.19
CA ALA A 11 6.30 1.03 -8.65
C ALA A 11 4.86 0.50 -8.62
N GLY A 12 4.00 1.14 -7.80
CA GLY A 12 2.55 0.89 -7.76
C GLY A 12 2.10 -0.30 -6.88
N THR A 13 3.03 -1.03 -6.27
CA THR A 13 2.75 -2.29 -5.55
C THR A 13 2.39 -2.10 -4.07
N SER A 14 2.70 -0.93 -3.47
CA SER A 14 2.64 -0.74 -2.02
C SER A 14 1.23 -0.84 -1.42
N ILE A 15 0.19 -0.32 -2.09
CA ILE A 15 -1.19 -0.36 -1.59
C ILE A 15 -1.75 -1.79 -1.63
N ALA A 16 -1.49 -2.53 -2.70
CA ALA A 16 -1.91 -3.94 -2.81
C ALA A 16 -1.19 -4.83 -1.77
N ALA A 17 0.11 -4.61 -1.55
CA ALA A 17 0.85 -5.29 -0.48
C ALA A 17 0.27 -4.96 0.90
N ALA A 18 -0.04 -3.69 1.16
CA ALA A 18 -0.65 -3.26 2.41
C ALA A 18 -2.05 -3.85 2.64
N HIS A 19 -2.87 -3.99 1.60
CA HIS A 19 -4.15 -4.69 1.68
C HIS A 19 -3.98 -6.14 2.15
N GLY A 20 -3.06 -6.89 1.54
CA GLY A 20 -2.75 -8.27 1.93
C GLY A 20 -2.22 -8.37 3.37
N MET A 21 -1.34 -7.45 3.77
CA MET A 21 -0.83 -7.38 5.15
C MET A 21 -1.95 -7.09 6.16
N ALA A 22 -2.85 -6.15 5.86
CA ALA A 22 -3.99 -5.83 6.72
C ALA A 22 -4.97 -6.99 6.81
N LEU A 23 -5.24 -7.69 5.71
CA LEU A 23 -6.05 -8.91 5.72
C LEU A 23 -5.43 -9.98 6.61
N ALA A 24 -4.13 -10.22 6.47
CA ALA A 24 -3.42 -11.22 7.26
C ALA A 24 -3.40 -10.87 8.76
N ARG A 25 -3.19 -9.59 9.11
CA ARG A 25 -3.33 -9.08 10.49
C ARG A 25 -4.67 -9.46 11.09
N ASP A 26 -5.74 -9.11 10.39
CA ASP A 26 -7.10 -9.25 10.88
C ASP A 26 -7.47 -10.74 11.04
N LEU A 27 -7.04 -11.59 10.10
CA LEU A 27 -7.23 -13.04 10.19
C LEU A 27 -6.49 -13.69 11.38
N ARG A 28 -5.37 -13.11 11.81
CA ARG A 28 -4.61 -13.57 12.97
C ARG A 28 -5.07 -12.96 14.29
N GLY A 29 -6.06 -12.06 14.27
CA GLY A 29 -6.55 -11.35 15.46
C GLY A 29 -5.49 -10.43 16.08
N GLU A 30 -4.57 -9.92 15.27
CA GLU A 30 -3.46 -9.08 15.73
C GLU A 30 -3.82 -7.59 15.67
N GLU A 31 -3.12 -6.78 16.47
CA GLU A 31 -3.33 -5.34 16.52
C GLU A 31 -2.05 -4.57 16.21
N TRP A 32 -1.95 -4.11 14.95
CA TRP A 32 -0.91 -3.20 14.49
C TRP A 32 -1.37 -2.39 13.27
N ASN A 33 -0.64 -1.33 12.96
CA ASN A 33 -0.95 -0.43 11.87
C ASN A 33 -0.24 -0.86 10.58
N VAL A 34 -0.97 -0.83 9.47
CA VAL A 34 -0.40 -1.02 8.13
C VAL A 34 -0.36 0.34 7.46
N VAL A 35 0.85 0.80 7.14
CA VAL A 35 1.07 2.11 6.51
C VAL A 35 1.76 1.91 5.17
N ALA A 36 1.10 2.33 4.08
CA ALA A 36 1.69 2.36 2.75
C ALA A 36 2.09 3.79 2.40
N VAL A 37 3.36 4.02 2.07
CA VAL A 37 3.81 5.29 1.47
C VAL A 37 3.91 5.10 -0.03
N ILE A 38 3.32 6.00 -0.82
CA ILE A 38 3.32 5.94 -2.27
C ILE A 38 3.59 7.32 -2.85
N GLY A 39 4.44 7.41 -3.89
CA GLY A 39 4.66 8.66 -4.63
C GLY A 39 3.54 8.95 -5.62
N ASP A 40 3.33 10.21 -5.99
CA ASP A 40 2.35 10.64 -6.99
C ASP A 40 2.55 9.97 -8.35
N GLY A 41 3.80 9.87 -8.84
CA GLY A 41 4.11 9.12 -10.05
C GLY A 41 3.76 7.62 -9.96
N ALA A 42 4.03 6.99 -8.81
CA ALA A 42 3.75 5.57 -8.59
C ALA A 42 2.23 5.28 -8.44
N LEU A 43 1.46 6.25 -7.95
CA LEU A 43 0.00 6.15 -7.83
C LEU A 43 -0.69 6.05 -9.20
N THR A 44 -0.06 6.53 -10.27
CA THR A 44 -0.61 6.43 -11.64
C THR A 44 -0.68 5.00 -12.18
N ALA A 45 0.03 4.04 -11.56
CA ALA A 45 -0.03 2.64 -11.95
C ALA A 45 -1.41 2.05 -11.67
N GLY A 46 -1.97 1.30 -12.63
CA GLY A 46 -3.27 0.64 -12.47
C GLY A 46 -3.36 -0.23 -11.22
N MET A 47 -2.28 -0.95 -10.88
CA MET A 47 -2.19 -1.77 -9.66
C MET A 47 -2.40 -0.96 -8.36
N ALA A 48 -1.99 0.31 -8.32
CA ALA A 48 -2.21 1.16 -7.17
C ALA A 48 -3.69 1.49 -7.00
N PHE A 49 -4.40 1.80 -8.10
CA PHE A 49 -5.85 2.04 -8.10
C PHE A 49 -6.67 0.78 -7.81
N GLU A 50 -6.24 -0.38 -8.30
CA GLU A 50 -6.85 -1.67 -7.95
C GLU A 50 -6.68 -1.98 -6.47
N GLY A 51 -5.46 -1.80 -5.93
CA GLY A 51 -5.19 -1.94 -4.51
C GLY A 51 -6.06 -1.01 -3.65
N LEU A 52 -6.20 0.26 -4.05
CA LEU A 52 -7.03 1.23 -3.34
C LEU A 52 -8.52 0.84 -3.36
N ASN A 53 -9.02 0.36 -4.50
CA ASN A 53 -10.39 -0.17 -4.59
C ASN A 53 -10.60 -1.37 -3.66
N ASN A 54 -9.67 -2.33 -3.64
CA ASN A 54 -9.79 -3.53 -2.80
C ASN A 54 -9.76 -3.18 -1.30
N VAL A 55 -8.90 -2.24 -0.87
CA VAL A 55 -8.89 -1.74 0.52
C VAL A 55 -10.24 -1.14 0.90
N GLY A 56 -10.81 -0.31 0.03
CA GLY A 56 -12.11 0.32 0.25
C GLY A 56 -13.26 -0.69 0.30
N HIS A 57 -13.26 -1.66 -0.63
CA HIS A 57 -14.28 -2.70 -0.72
C HIS A 57 -14.30 -3.62 0.51
N ASP A 58 -13.12 -4.05 0.98
CA ASP A 58 -13.01 -4.97 2.11
C ASP A 58 -13.05 -4.28 3.47
N HIS A 59 -13.19 -2.94 3.50
CA HIS A 59 -13.22 -2.11 4.71
C HIS A 59 -12.04 -2.36 5.67
N ARG A 60 -10.85 -2.60 5.12
CA ARG A 60 -9.66 -2.93 5.92
C ARG A 60 -8.95 -1.67 6.39
N ARG A 61 -8.50 -1.68 7.65
CA ARG A 61 -7.73 -0.57 8.22
C ARG A 61 -6.31 -0.54 7.66
N VAL A 62 -6.10 0.32 6.67
CA VAL A 62 -4.82 0.69 6.05
C VAL A 62 -4.69 2.21 6.06
N ILE A 63 -3.50 2.73 6.39
CA ILE A 63 -3.17 4.14 6.26
C ILE A 63 -2.34 4.31 4.99
N VAL A 64 -2.80 5.16 4.07
CA VAL A 64 -2.05 5.48 2.84
C VAL A 64 -1.52 6.91 2.97
N VAL A 65 -0.21 7.06 2.85
CA VAL A 65 0.48 8.36 2.78
C VAL A 65 0.87 8.59 1.32
N LEU A 66 0.19 9.54 0.69
CA LEU A 66 0.58 10.05 -0.62
C LEU A 66 1.71 11.06 -0.44
N ASN A 67 2.90 10.69 -0.90
CA ASN A 67 4.04 11.59 -1.03
C ASN A 67 3.98 12.27 -2.40
N ASP A 68 3.26 13.37 -2.46
CA ASP A 68 3.09 14.16 -3.69
C ASP A 68 4.16 15.25 -3.77
N ASN A 69 5.03 15.14 -4.76
CA ASN A 69 5.99 16.19 -5.11
C ASN A 69 5.85 16.67 -6.56
N GLY A 70 4.78 16.26 -7.25
CA GLY A 70 4.47 16.63 -8.63
C GLY A 70 5.46 16.12 -9.68
N MET A 71 6.22 15.06 -9.39
CA MET A 71 7.30 14.56 -10.25
C MET A 71 7.27 13.04 -10.44
N SER A 72 7.63 12.62 -11.65
CA SER A 72 8.09 11.27 -11.99
C SER A 72 9.32 11.38 -12.89
N ILE A 73 10.09 10.31 -13.01
CA ILE A 73 11.11 10.20 -14.07
C ILE A 73 10.38 9.72 -15.34
N ALA A 74 10.66 10.38 -16.46
CA ALA A 74 10.17 10.05 -17.80
C ALA A 74 11.29 9.44 -18.65
#